data_AF-A0A075MT88-F1
#
_entry.id   AF-A0A075MT88-F1
#
_cell.length_a   1.000
_cell.length_b   1.000
_cell.length_c   1.000
_cell.angle_alpha   90.00
_cell.angle_beta   90.00
_cell.angle_gamma   90.00
#
_symmetry.space_group_name_H-M   'P 1'
#
loop_
_entity.id
_entity.type
_entity.pdbx_description
1 polymer ?
#
loop_
_entity_poly.entity_id
_entity_poly.type
_entity_poly.pdbx_seq_one_letter_code
_entity_poly.pdbx_strand_id
1 'polypeptide(L)'
;MPEGEGGDDSVQISGDRLKVLLESALAMFGGPGKEYIMEDLARHGITFDSKSHYTLVQIKNALSIILGEDGAALVTDRMCRELGRA
;
A
#
# COMPACT_ATOMS: atom_id res chain seq x y z
N MET A 1 17.98 -21.52 18.17
CA MET A 1 18.52 -21.44 16.79
C MET A 1 18.28 -20.02 16.32
N PRO A 2 19.28 -19.31 15.78
CA PRO A 2 19.10 -17.95 15.29
C PRO A 2 18.76 -17.98 13.80
N GLU A 3 17.52 -17.62 13.48
CA GLU A 3 17.07 -17.22 12.14
C GLU A 3 16.45 -15.84 12.40
N GLY A 4 17.03 -14.71 12.00
CA GLY A 4 17.54 -14.39 10.68
C GLY A 4 16.45 -13.59 9.97
N GLU A 5 16.60 -12.25 9.96
CA GLU A 5 15.84 -11.29 9.15
C GLU A 5 14.33 -11.10 9.43
N GLY A 6 14.01 -10.49 10.57
CA GLY A 6 12.73 -9.79 10.78
C GLY A 6 12.75 -8.36 10.22
N GLY A 7 13.30 -8.17 9.01
CA GLY A 7 13.39 -6.86 8.38
C GLY A 7 12.01 -6.39 7.90
N ASP A 8 11.46 -5.37 8.56
CA ASP A 8 10.44 -4.45 8.04
C ASP A 8 8.98 -4.90 7.85
N ASP A 9 8.54 -6.06 8.35
CA ASP A 9 7.08 -6.37 8.36
C ASP A 9 6.28 -5.53 9.39
N SER A 10 6.99 -4.78 10.25
CA SER A 10 6.42 -3.94 11.31
C SER A 10 6.24 -2.46 10.96
N VAL A 11 6.56 -2.03 9.73
CA VAL A 11 6.35 -0.64 9.34
C VAL A 11 4.86 -0.38 9.20
N GLN A 12 4.31 0.28 10.22
CA GLN A 12 2.95 0.77 10.22
C GLN A 12 2.89 2.10 9.49
N ILE A 13 2.09 2.14 8.43
CA ILE A 13 1.84 3.32 7.63
C ILE A 13 0.49 3.87 8.06
N SER A 14 0.47 5.08 8.61
CA SER A 14 -0.77 5.78 8.92
C SER A 14 -1.59 6.01 7.64
N GLY A 15 -2.92 5.99 7.73
CA GLY A 15 -3.81 6.06 6.57
C GLY A 15 -3.60 7.30 5.70
N ASP A 16 -3.29 8.45 6.30
CA ASP A 16 -2.94 9.68 5.56
C ASP A 16 -1.66 9.51 4.73
N ARG A 17 -0.61 8.94 5.32
CA ARG A 17 0.65 8.67 4.62
C ARG A 17 0.50 7.57 3.57
N LEU A 18 -0.31 6.56 3.86
CA LEU A 18 -0.70 5.50 2.93
C LEU A 18 -1.38 6.09 1.70
N LYS A 19 -2.29 7.04 1.89
CA LYS A 19 -2.97 7.72 0.79
C LYS A 19 -1.98 8.40 -0.14
N VAL A 20 -1.05 9.19 0.39
CA VAL A 20 -0.04 9.89 -0.42
C VAL A 20 0.84 8.89 -1.19
N LEU A 21 1.28 7.83 -0.53
CA LEU A 21 2.08 6.76 -1.15
C LEU A 21 1.31 6.06 -2.28
N LEU A 22 0.03 5.74 -2.05
CA LEU A 22 -0.84 5.14 -3.06
C LEU A 22 -1.14 6.12 -4.19
N GLU A 23 -1.41 7.40 -3.93
CA GLU A 23 -1.63 8.38 -5.01
C GLU A 23 -0.39 8.49 -5.90
N SER A 24 0.80 8.51 -5.32
CA SER A 24 2.08 8.52 -6.04
C SER A 24 2.31 7.22 -6.83
N ALA A 25 2.06 6.07 -6.20
CA ALA A 25 2.24 4.77 -6.83
C ALA A 25 1.22 4.53 -7.96
N LEU A 26 -0.03 4.93 -7.74
CA LEU A 26 -1.14 4.75 -8.68
C LEU A 26 -1.18 5.80 -9.79
N ALA A 27 -0.41 6.88 -9.68
CA ALA A 27 -0.29 7.90 -10.72
C ALA A 27 0.06 7.31 -12.10
N MET A 28 0.72 6.15 -12.14
CA MET A 28 1.03 5.44 -13.39
C MET A 28 -0.19 4.84 -14.11
N PHE A 29 -1.27 4.53 -13.38
CA PHE A 29 -2.50 3.96 -13.95
C PHE A 29 -3.44 5.04 -14.49
N GLY A 30 -3.09 6.33 -14.33
CA GLY A 30 -3.92 7.46 -14.72
C GLY A 30 -5.00 7.84 -13.70
N GLY A 31 -5.58 9.03 -13.88
CA GLY A 31 -6.60 9.60 -12.99
C GLY A 31 -7.77 8.67 -12.63
N PRO A 32 -8.51 8.10 -13.60
CA PRO A 32 -9.65 7.25 -13.28
C PRO A 32 -9.24 5.93 -12.61
N GLY A 33 -8.12 5.33 -13.02
CA GLY A 33 -7.63 4.09 -12.43
C GLY A 33 -7.32 4.23 -10.94
N LYS A 34 -6.69 5.35 -10.54
CA LYS A 34 -6.39 5.59 -9.12
C LYS A 34 -7.66 5.68 -8.28
N GLU A 35 -8.70 6.37 -8.76
CA GLU A 35 -9.95 6.57 -8.01
C GLU A 35 -10.66 5.25 -7.76
N TYR A 36 -10.75 4.38 -8.78
CA TYR A 36 -11.33 3.05 -8.61
C TYR A 36 -10.57 2.22 -7.58
N ILE A 37 -9.23 2.20 -7.64
CA ILE A 37 -8.42 1.40 -6.70
C ILE A 37 -8.55 1.95 -5.27
N MET A 38 -8.58 3.28 -5.10
CA MET A 38 -8.78 3.89 -3.79
C MET A 38 -10.16 3.61 -3.21
N GLU A 39 -11.21 3.64 -4.03
CA GLU A 39 -12.55 3.26 -3.59
C GLU A 39 -12.60 1.78 -3.20
N ASP A 40 -11.98 0.90 -3.98
CA ASP A 40 -11.99 -0.53 -3.71
C ASP A 40 -11.19 -0.88 -2.44
N LEU A 41 -10.05 -0.22 -2.21
CA LEU A 41 -9.31 -0.30 -0.95
C LEU A 41 -10.18 0.11 0.26
N ALA A 42 -10.97 1.18 0.13
CA ALA A 42 -11.90 1.60 1.17
C ALA A 42 -13.00 0.55 1.42
N ARG A 43 -13.51 -0.08 0.36
CA ARG A 43 -14.46 -1.21 0.48
C ARG A 43 -13.86 -2.43 1.16
N HIS A 44 -12.55 -2.63 1.02
CA HIS A 44 -11.77 -3.66 1.71
C HIS A 44 -11.37 -3.29 3.15
N GLY A 45 -11.80 -2.15 3.67
CA GLY A 45 -11.54 -1.72 5.05
C GLY A 45 -10.23 -0.94 5.26
N ILE A 46 -9.55 -0.58 4.16
CA ILE A 46 -8.37 0.30 4.19
C ILE A 46 -8.88 1.75 4.17
N THR A 47 -8.80 2.44 5.30
CA THR A 47 -9.25 3.82 5.46
C THR A 47 -8.06 4.77 5.47
N PHE A 48 -8.18 5.88 4.75
CA PHE A 48 -7.10 6.86 4.60
C PHE A 48 -7.09 7.94 5.69
N ASP A 49 -7.43 7.57 6.93
CA ASP A 49 -7.45 8.48 8.08
C ASP A 49 -6.15 8.38 8.90
N SER A 50 -5.75 9.48 9.54
CA SER A 50 -4.52 9.54 10.32
C SER A 50 -4.53 8.64 11.57
N LYS A 51 -5.72 8.22 12.06
CA LYS A 51 -5.87 7.30 13.20
C LYS A 51 -5.71 5.84 12.80
N SER A 52 -5.94 5.51 11.53
CA SER A 52 -5.83 4.15 11.01
C SER A 52 -4.39 3.85 10.62
N HIS A 53 -3.91 2.64 10.93
CA HIS A 53 -2.54 2.21 10.65
C HIS A 53 -2.57 0.85 9.96
N TYR A 54 -1.79 0.72 8.89
CA TYR A 54 -1.75 -0.49 8.07
C TYR A 54 -0.32 -0.92 7.81
N THR A 55 -0.09 -2.23 7.76
CA THR A 55 1.19 -2.77 7.32
C THR A 55 1.22 -2.92 5.80
N LEU A 56 2.42 -2.93 5.22
CA LEU A 56 2.60 -3.21 3.78
C LEU A 56 1.95 -4.54 3.37
N VAL A 57 1.96 -5.55 4.24
CA VAL A 57 1.29 -6.84 3.99
C VAL A 57 -0.22 -6.70 3.86
N GLN A 58 -0.87 -5.93 4.74
CA GLN A 58 -2.31 -5.68 4.65
C GLN A 58 -2.67 -4.95 3.35
N ILE A 59 -1.87 -3.96 2.99
CA ILE A 59 -2.06 -3.19 1.75
C ILE A 59 -1.83 -4.08 0.53
N LYS A 60 -0.75 -4.88 0.51
CA LYS A 60 -0.45 -5.83 -0.56
C LYS A 60 -1.57 -6.83 -0.75
N ASN A 61 -2.12 -7.39 0.32
CA ASN A 61 -3.25 -8.33 0.23
C ASN A 61 -4.49 -7.65 -0.37
N ALA A 62 -4.83 -6.45 0.07
CA ALA A 62 -5.97 -5.71 -0.49
C ALA A 62 -5.75 -5.38 -1.98
N LEU A 63 -4.56 -4.87 -2.33
CA LEU A 63 -4.18 -4.60 -3.72
C LEU A 63 -4.17 -5.87 -4.58
N SER A 64 -3.77 -7.03 -4.03
CA SER A 64 -3.73 -8.29 -4.77
C SER A 64 -5.12 -8.78 -5.16
N ILE A 65 -6.14 -8.43 -4.39
CA ILE A 65 -7.54 -8.73 -4.72
C ILE A 65 -8.03 -7.81 -5.85
N ILE A 66 -7.62 -6.54 -5.83
CA ILE A 66 -8.08 -5.50 -6.76
C ILE A 66 -7.36 -5.57 -8.12
N LEU A 67 -6.03 -5.68 -8.09
CA LEU A 67 -5.13 -5.57 -9.24
C LEU A 67 -4.51 -6.90 -9.68
N GLY A 68 -4.68 -7.96 -8.88
CA GLY A 68 -3.92 -9.20 -9.03
C GLY A 68 -2.52 -9.12 -8.41
N GLU A 69 -1.86 -10.27 -8.35
CA GLU A 69 -0.58 -10.45 -7.64
C GLU A 69 0.55 -9.57 -8.22
N ASP A 70 0.67 -9.52 -9.55
CA ASP A 70 1.64 -8.67 -10.25
C ASP A 70 1.41 -7.17 -10.05
N GLY A 71 0.14 -6.73 -10.14
CA GLY A 71 -0.23 -5.33 -9.95
C GLY A 71 0.03 -4.86 -8.52
N ALA A 72 -0.31 -5.71 -7.55
CA ALA A 72 -0.04 -5.45 -6.14
C ALA A 72 1.45 -5.38 -5.82
N ALA A 73 2.25 -6.31 -6.39
CA ALA A 73 3.70 -6.30 -6.23
C ALA A 73 4.31 -5.01 -6.77
N LEU A 74 3.87 -4.54 -7.94
CA LEU A 74 4.37 -3.32 -8.58
C LEU A 74 4.04 -2.07 -7.76
N VAL A 75 2.80 -1.94 -7.28
CA VAL A 75 2.38 -0.81 -6.42
C VAL A 75 3.12 -0.83 -5.10
N THR A 76 3.25 -2.01 -4.47
CA THR A 76 3.90 -2.16 -3.17
C THR A 76 5.41 -1.90 -3.26
N ASP A 77 6.10 -2.34 -4.32
CA ASP A 77 7.53 -2.02 -4.57
C ASP A 77 7.73 -0.51 -4.65
N ARG A 78 6.84 0.19 -5.37
CA ARG A 78 6.90 1.63 -5.52
C ARG A 78 6.66 2.37 -4.20
N MET A 79 5.69 1.91 -3.41
CA MET A 79 5.45 2.45 -2.06
C MET A 79 6.67 2.23 -1.15
N CYS A 80 7.29 1.05 -1.20
CA CYS A 80 8.49 0.74 -0.41
C CYS A 80 9.67 1.64 -0.79
N ARG A 81 9.86 1.92 -2.09
CA ARG A 81 10.86 2.88 -2.56
C ARG A 81 10.63 4.29 -2.05
N GLU A 82 9.37 4.75 -2.01
CA GLU A 82 9.01 6.08 -1.50
C GLU A 82 9.18 6.15 0.03
N LEU A 83 8.88 5.07 0.76
CA LEU A 83 9.10 4.96 2.20
C LEU A 83 10.58 5.04 2.58
N GLY A 84 11.45 4.34 1.86
CA GLY A 84 12.90 4.35 2.10
C GLY A 84 13.61 5.65 1.69
N ARG A 85 12.91 6.57 1.02
CA ARG A 85 13.46 7.84 0.52
C ARG A 85 13.15 9.04 1.44
N ALA A 86 12.34 8.84 2.47
CA ALA A 86 11.85 9.87 3.39
C ALA A 86 12.59 9.89 4.74
#